data_AF-Q9HIF0-F1
#
_entry.id   AF-Q9HIF0-F1
#
_cell.length_a   1.000
_cell.length_b   1.000
_cell.length_c   1.000
_cell.angle_alpha   90.00
_cell.angle_beta   90.00
_cell.angle_gamma   90.00
#
_symmetry.space_group_name_H-M   'P 1'
#
loop_
_entity.id
_entity.type
_entity.pdbx_description
1 polymer ?
#
loop_
_entity_poly.entity_id
_entity_poly.type
_entity_poly.pdbx_seq_one_letter_code
_entity_poly.pdbx_strand_id
1 'polypeptide(L)'
;MHEAIEFYHRQFPGVPIYVGGIYASLMPEHIRASFPFVKMHVGFYPEAENLISAYHLLQQVEKWRSWDRSIVFTSRGCIRKCPFCVVPKVEGGMRDQKPSIIDLMHPSHRKVTIWDNNFLASPYAKSMLRELIDHGIEADFNQGLDARLIDEETAGLLADVKSKSIHMAYDWPWEGPYVKKAIDLLGEAGYRKKDLIFYMLYNFWDEIHKKGDTPEDFLLRLKNLMRWGASAYPMRFIPLDALTRTGYVSPLWTPEKLEMIADVRRVLGFAGTWVPYRALADKFIYYPQIAHLPRYILKSSFLSSAWYGLPSAVDIEWTGPLTSEGYRMSKGANSSICPDIVEPSMLSMYFVVSNGEMPQSNNEGGLAKKTGSRSTKHVILPSFLSEASHPSFFSRLKSVSRSGAPFPWPNIAQASAGVSLSNLT
;
A
#
# COMPACT_ATOMS: atom_id res chain seq x y z
N MET A 1 -9.94 -7.66 10.24
CA MET A 1 -10.89 -6.57 10.55
C MET A 1 -11.91 -7.02 11.57
N HIS A 2 -12.76 -8.00 11.23
CA HIS A 2 -13.75 -8.59 12.14
C HIS A 2 -13.15 -8.98 13.50
N GLU A 3 -12.03 -9.72 13.49
CA GLU A 3 -11.27 -10.07 14.70
C GLU A 3 -10.84 -8.85 15.55
N ALA A 4 -10.51 -7.72 14.92
CA ALA A 4 -10.12 -6.51 15.63
C ALA A 4 -11.33 -5.85 16.31
N ILE A 5 -12.49 -5.83 15.66
CA ILE A 5 -13.74 -5.36 16.27
C ILE A 5 -14.07 -6.20 17.50
N GLU A 6 -14.03 -7.52 17.37
CA GLU A 6 -14.32 -8.45 18.48
C GLU A 6 -13.30 -8.31 19.62
N PHE A 7 -12.03 -8.12 19.29
CA PHE A 7 -10.99 -7.87 20.28
C PHE A 7 -11.31 -6.60 21.08
N TYR A 8 -11.48 -5.46 20.42
CA TYR A 8 -11.71 -4.19 21.11
C TYR A 8 -13.04 -4.12 21.84
N HIS A 9 -14.09 -4.74 21.30
CA HIS A 9 -15.39 -4.83 21.98
C HIS A 9 -15.28 -5.59 23.31
N ARG A 10 -14.48 -6.66 23.35
CA ARG A 10 -14.23 -7.42 24.58
C ARG A 10 -13.32 -6.68 25.56
N GLN A 11 -12.29 -5.98 25.06
CA GLN A 11 -11.34 -5.27 25.92
C GLN A 11 -11.94 -4.00 26.55
N PHE A 12 -12.84 -3.32 25.83
CA PHE A 12 -13.41 -2.05 26.26
C PHE A 12 -14.95 -2.11 26.23
N PRO A 13 -15.57 -2.87 27.15
CA PRO A 13 -17.02 -3.01 27.18
C PRO A 13 -17.70 -1.65 27.42
N GLY A 14 -18.77 -1.38 26.68
CA GLY A 14 -19.54 -0.13 26.77
C GLY A 14 -18.93 1.08 26.04
N VAL A 15 -17.71 0.96 25.50
CA VAL A 15 -17.11 2.03 24.67
C VAL A 15 -17.65 1.94 23.24
N PRO A 16 -18.17 3.04 22.66
CA PRO A 16 -18.62 3.04 21.27
C PRO A 16 -17.46 2.73 20.31
N ILE A 17 -17.69 1.80 19.39
CA ILE A 17 -16.73 1.44 18.35
C ILE A 17 -17.16 2.11 17.05
N TYR A 18 -16.25 2.88 16.45
CA TYR A 18 -16.41 3.47 15.13
C TYR A 18 -15.54 2.73 14.12
N VAL A 19 -16.11 2.38 12.96
CA VAL A 19 -15.39 1.76 11.84
C VAL A 19 -15.58 2.61 10.60
N GLY A 20 -14.47 3.00 9.97
CA GLY A 20 -14.45 3.75 8.72
C GLY A 20 -13.56 3.11 7.66
N GLY A 21 -13.18 3.90 6.66
CA GLY A 21 -12.28 3.49 5.58
C GLY A 21 -12.98 2.78 4.43
N ILE A 22 -12.19 2.19 3.53
CA ILE A 22 -12.67 1.60 2.27
C ILE A 22 -13.72 0.52 2.50
N TYR A 23 -13.50 -0.36 3.47
CA TYR A 23 -14.42 -1.47 3.74
C TYR A 23 -15.78 -0.98 4.26
N ALA A 24 -15.80 -0.04 5.22
CA ALA A 24 -17.05 0.56 5.68
C ALA A 24 -17.78 1.34 4.59
N SER A 25 -17.02 1.95 3.67
CA SER A 25 -17.58 2.72 2.57
C SER A 25 -18.18 1.85 1.48
N LEU A 26 -17.59 0.68 1.20
CA LEU A 26 -18.02 -0.23 0.14
C LEU A 26 -19.05 -1.25 0.61
N MET A 27 -18.94 -1.75 1.83
CA MET A 27 -19.76 -2.87 2.32
C MET A 27 -20.36 -2.59 3.71
N PRO A 28 -21.07 -1.45 3.93
CA PRO A 28 -21.62 -1.10 5.23
C PRO A 28 -22.63 -2.15 5.74
N GLU A 29 -23.44 -2.74 4.85
CA GLU A 29 -24.41 -3.76 5.23
C GLU A 29 -23.76 -5.04 5.77
N HIS A 30 -22.63 -5.44 5.18
CA HIS A 30 -21.89 -6.62 5.64
C HIS A 30 -21.33 -6.40 7.05
N ILE A 31 -20.86 -5.19 7.36
CA ILE A 31 -20.43 -4.84 8.73
C ILE A 31 -21.63 -4.79 9.68
N ARG A 32 -22.75 -4.18 9.28
CA ARG A 32 -23.95 -4.05 10.12
C ARG A 32 -24.54 -5.42 10.48
N ALA A 33 -24.54 -6.36 9.54
CA ALA A 33 -25.02 -7.72 9.77
C ALA A 33 -24.16 -8.48 10.80
N SER A 34 -22.83 -8.35 10.72
CA SER A 34 -21.90 -9.03 11.64
C SER A 34 -21.74 -8.31 12.99
N PHE A 35 -21.82 -6.98 13.00
CA PHE A 35 -21.52 -6.13 14.16
C PHE A 35 -22.54 -4.99 14.29
N PRO A 36 -23.79 -5.27 14.69
CA PRO A 36 -24.86 -4.26 14.76
C PRO A 36 -24.58 -3.16 15.80
N PHE A 37 -23.67 -3.38 16.74
CA PHE A 37 -23.26 -2.40 17.75
C PHE A 37 -22.20 -1.40 17.25
N VAL A 38 -21.60 -1.63 16.08
CA VAL A 38 -20.58 -0.75 15.51
C VAL A 38 -21.23 0.45 14.83
N LYS A 39 -20.72 1.64 15.13
CA LYS A 39 -21.05 2.86 14.38
C LYS A 39 -20.15 2.95 13.16
N MET A 40 -20.72 3.26 12.00
CA MET A 40 -19.96 3.32 10.75
C MET A 40 -19.76 4.75 10.30
N HIS A 41 -18.58 5.01 9.74
CA HIS A 41 -18.27 6.23 9.00
C HIS A 41 -18.05 5.87 7.53
N VAL A 42 -18.95 6.33 6.66
CA VAL A 42 -18.90 6.09 5.21
C VAL A 42 -18.23 7.28 4.54
N GLY A 43 -17.23 7.00 3.71
CA GLY A 43 -16.46 8.02 3.00
C GLY A 43 -15.32 8.61 3.84
N PHE A 44 -14.92 9.83 3.47
CA PHE A 44 -13.80 10.55 4.08
C PHE A 44 -14.19 11.25 5.36
N TYR A 45 -13.20 11.55 6.20
CA TYR A 45 -13.35 12.40 7.37
C TYR A 45 -12.71 13.77 7.06
N PRO A 46 -13.49 14.78 6.59
CA PRO A 46 -12.95 16.00 5.99
C PRO A 46 -11.97 16.77 6.87
N GLU A 47 -12.18 16.73 8.18
CA GLU A 47 -11.34 17.41 9.16
C GLU A 47 -9.93 16.80 9.26
N ALA A 48 -9.78 15.50 8.95
CA ALA A 48 -8.48 14.83 8.94
C ALA A 48 -7.68 15.09 7.67
N GLU A 49 -8.33 15.50 6.57
CA GLU A 49 -7.71 15.66 5.25
C GLU A 49 -6.67 16.80 5.20
N ASN A 50 -6.72 17.73 6.16
CA ASN A 50 -5.79 18.86 6.25
C ASN A 50 -4.79 18.70 7.42
N LEU A 51 -4.72 17.53 8.05
CA LEU A 51 -3.82 17.28 9.17
C LEU A 51 -2.56 16.56 8.71
N ILE A 52 -1.42 16.95 9.30
CA ILE A 52 -0.18 16.20 9.18
C ILE A 52 -0.32 14.92 10.02
N SER A 53 0.05 13.77 9.43
CA SER A 53 0.07 12.48 10.13
C SER A 53 0.87 12.55 11.45
N ALA A 54 0.37 11.83 12.46
CA ALA A 54 0.94 11.79 13.80
C ALA A 54 2.24 10.95 13.87
N TYR A 55 3.31 11.37 13.17
CA TYR A 55 4.57 10.61 13.07
C TYR A 55 5.27 10.35 14.42
N HIS A 56 4.97 11.14 15.46
CA HIS A 56 5.47 10.90 16.82
C HIS A 56 5.05 9.52 17.38
N LEU A 57 3.96 8.94 16.89
CA LEU A 57 3.55 7.58 17.26
C LEU A 57 4.53 6.51 16.75
N LEU A 58 5.17 6.75 15.60
CA LEU A 58 6.13 5.81 15.01
C LEU A 58 7.43 5.73 15.83
N GLN A 59 7.78 6.80 16.55
CA GLN A 59 8.99 6.85 17.41
C GLN A 59 8.94 5.83 18.56
N GLN A 60 7.75 5.36 18.91
CA GLN A 60 7.53 4.35 19.96
C GLN A 60 7.75 2.92 19.46
N VAL A 61 7.83 2.71 18.15
CA VAL A 61 8.02 1.40 17.53
C VAL A 61 9.44 1.32 16.98
N GLU A 62 10.26 0.42 17.52
CA GLU A 62 11.68 0.30 17.18
C GLU A 62 11.94 0.25 15.66
N LYS A 63 11.16 -0.56 14.93
CA LYS A 63 11.24 -0.68 13.47
C LYS A 63 11.02 0.64 12.71
N TRP A 64 10.24 1.56 13.27
CA TRP A 64 9.81 2.80 12.62
C TRP A 64 10.38 4.06 13.30
N ARG A 65 11.27 3.88 14.28
CA ARG A 65 11.76 4.99 15.10
C ARG A 65 12.52 6.05 14.31
N SER A 66 13.18 5.66 13.22
CA SER A 66 13.95 6.52 12.33
C SER A 66 13.17 6.92 11.06
N TRP A 67 11.84 6.84 11.06
CA TRP A 67 11.02 7.20 9.92
C TRP A 67 11.22 8.69 9.56
N ASP A 68 11.56 8.97 8.29
CA ASP A 68 11.99 10.29 7.80
C ASP A 68 11.20 10.78 6.58
N ARG A 69 10.01 10.21 6.37
CA ARG A 69 9.22 10.35 5.13
C ARG A 69 7.80 10.83 5.42
N SER A 70 7.35 11.88 4.73
CA SER A 70 5.94 12.26 4.78
C SER A 70 5.11 11.43 3.82
N ILE A 71 3.95 10.96 4.24
CA ILE A 71 2.88 10.43 3.40
C ILE A 71 1.84 11.53 3.27
N VAL A 72 1.51 11.91 2.04
CA VAL A 72 0.60 13.03 1.77
C VAL A 72 -0.38 12.68 0.68
N PHE A 73 -1.46 13.45 0.66
CA PHE A 73 -2.35 13.56 -0.47
C PHE A 73 -2.47 15.01 -0.87
N THR A 74 -2.16 15.30 -2.13
CA THR A 74 -2.28 16.61 -2.75
C THR A 74 -3.59 16.79 -3.50
N SER A 75 -4.35 15.70 -3.69
CA SER A 75 -5.71 15.72 -4.26
C SER A 75 -6.51 14.46 -3.88
N ARG A 76 -7.82 14.50 -4.16
CA ARG A 76 -8.77 13.38 -4.04
C ARG A 76 -9.46 13.14 -5.37
N GLY A 77 -10.00 11.94 -5.54
CA GLY A 77 -10.71 11.54 -6.75
C GLY A 77 -9.78 11.33 -7.94
N CYS A 78 -10.38 11.15 -9.11
CA CYS A 78 -9.63 10.98 -10.36
C CYS A 78 -10.45 11.53 -11.54
N ILE A 79 -9.75 12.01 -12.57
CA ILE A 79 -10.38 12.43 -13.84
C ILE A 79 -10.90 11.24 -14.67
N ARG A 80 -10.48 10.02 -14.33
CA ARG A 80 -10.84 8.78 -15.02
C ARG A 80 -12.00 8.09 -14.29
N LYS A 81 -12.86 7.44 -15.06
CA LYS A 81 -14.02 6.68 -14.56
C LYS A 81 -13.86 5.19 -14.87
N CYS A 82 -12.70 4.63 -14.51
CA CYS A 82 -12.41 3.22 -14.79
C CYS A 82 -13.45 2.32 -14.08
N PRO A 83 -14.10 1.37 -14.78
CA PRO A 83 -15.23 0.61 -14.25
C PRO A 83 -14.85 -0.33 -13.08
N PHE A 84 -13.59 -0.77 -13.03
CA PHE A 84 -13.04 -1.57 -11.94
C PHE A 84 -12.62 -0.77 -10.71
N CYS A 85 -12.55 0.56 -10.80
CA CYS A 85 -11.91 1.38 -9.78
C CYS A 85 -12.87 1.74 -8.63
N VAL A 86 -12.34 1.73 -7.40
CA VAL A 86 -13.04 2.19 -6.20
C VAL A 86 -13.17 3.72 -6.15
N VAL A 87 -12.22 4.44 -6.73
CA VAL A 87 -12.08 5.90 -6.57
C VAL A 87 -13.33 6.66 -7.01
N PRO A 88 -13.90 6.45 -8.21
CA PRO A 88 -15.13 7.16 -8.60
C PRO A 88 -16.34 6.84 -7.71
N LYS A 89 -16.35 5.68 -7.04
CA LYS A 89 -17.45 5.24 -6.17
C LYS A 89 -17.37 5.88 -4.77
N VAL A 90 -16.16 6.00 -4.23
CA VAL A 90 -15.93 6.47 -2.85
C VAL A 90 -15.54 7.95 -2.81
N GLU A 91 -14.69 8.39 -3.74
CA GLU A 91 -14.14 9.76 -3.75
C GLU A 91 -14.83 10.69 -4.73
N GLY A 92 -15.34 10.14 -5.84
CA GLY A 92 -15.93 10.88 -6.94
C GLY A 92 -14.89 11.37 -7.96
N GLY A 93 -15.22 12.48 -8.63
CA GLY A 93 -14.29 13.14 -9.55
C GLY A 93 -13.13 13.84 -8.83
N MET A 94 -12.12 14.25 -9.60
CA MET A 94 -10.98 15.01 -9.10
C MET A 94 -11.43 16.25 -8.29
N ARG A 95 -10.91 16.40 -7.07
CA ARG A 95 -11.24 17.48 -6.13
C ARG A 95 -10.15 17.69 -5.08
N ASP A 96 -10.34 18.69 -4.22
CA ASP A 96 -9.49 18.99 -3.05
C ASP A 96 -8.00 19.18 -3.40
N GLN A 97 -7.74 19.70 -4.60
CA GLN A 97 -6.39 19.95 -5.12
C GLN A 97 -5.68 21.01 -4.29
N LYS A 98 -4.54 20.64 -3.71
CA LYS A 98 -3.68 21.54 -2.94
C LYS A 98 -2.74 22.28 -3.89
N PRO A 99 -2.41 23.56 -3.61
CA PRO A 99 -1.48 24.31 -4.45
C PRO A 99 -0.01 24.07 -4.09
N SER A 100 0.29 23.64 -2.86
CA SER A 100 1.63 23.34 -2.34
C SER A 100 1.65 22.00 -1.62
N ILE A 101 2.75 21.26 -1.78
CA ILE A 101 2.98 19.99 -1.07
C ILE A 101 3.70 20.19 0.26
N ILE A 102 4.48 21.27 0.39
CA ILE A 102 5.35 21.51 1.55
C ILE A 102 4.53 21.73 2.82
N ASP A 103 3.40 22.42 2.71
CA ASP A 103 2.47 22.68 3.83
C ASP A 103 1.86 21.40 4.42
N LEU A 104 1.89 20.30 3.67
CA LEU A 104 1.34 19.00 4.07
C LEU A 104 2.40 18.08 4.70
N MET A 105 3.67 18.48 4.62
CA MET A 105 4.80 17.67 5.06
C MET A 105 5.20 17.96 6.51
N HIS A 106 5.80 16.96 7.15
CA HIS A 106 6.41 17.18 8.44
C HIS A 106 7.73 17.96 8.23
N PRO A 107 7.99 19.06 8.95
CA PRO A 107 9.12 19.95 8.67
C PRO A 107 10.52 19.29 8.68
N SER A 108 10.67 18.20 9.44
CA SER A 108 11.95 17.45 9.51
C SER A 108 12.14 16.41 8.41
N HIS A 109 11.11 16.10 7.62
CA HIS A 109 11.21 15.08 6.58
C HIS A 109 11.82 15.67 5.30
N ARG A 110 12.61 14.85 4.60
CA ARG A 110 13.23 15.21 3.29
C ARG A 110 12.83 14.24 2.19
N LYS A 111 11.86 13.38 2.48
CA LYS A 111 11.28 12.43 1.56
C LYS A 111 9.77 12.53 1.66
N VAL A 112 9.10 12.35 0.54
CA VAL A 112 7.63 12.32 0.48
C VAL A 112 7.16 11.10 -0.32
N THR A 113 6.07 10.51 0.12
CA THR A 113 5.31 9.53 -0.65
C THR A 113 3.93 10.10 -0.90
N ILE A 114 3.60 10.29 -2.18
CA ILE A 114 2.37 10.90 -2.64
C ILE A 114 1.37 9.79 -2.95
N TRP A 115 0.19 9.85 -2.34
CA TRP A 115 -0.85 8.82 -2.44
C TRP A 115 -2.02 9.22 -3.36
N ASP A 116 -1.89 10.31 -4.12
CA ASP A 116 -2.90 10.76 -5.07
C ASP A 116 -3.26 9.68 -6.09
N ASN A 117 -4.55 9.47 -6.30
CA ASN A 117 -5.05 8.50 -7.28
C ASN A 117 -4.63 8.83 -8.72
N ASN A 118 -4.36 10.10 -9.02
CA ASN A 118 -3.80 10.55 -10.29
C ASN A 118 -3.08 11.91 -10.12
N PHE A 119 -1.88 11.88 -9.55
CA PHE A 119 -1.09 13.09 -9.27
C PHE A 119 -0.95 14.03 -10.49
N LEU A 120 -0.61 13.48 -11.67
CA LEU A 120 -0.39 14.26 -12.89
C LEU A 120 -1.64 14.95 -13.44
N ALA A 121 -2.83 14.56 -13.00
CA ALA A 121 -4.07 15.22 -13.40
C ALA A 121 -4.35 16.51 -12.60
N SER A 122 -3.58 16.79 -11.55
CA SER A 122 -3.66 18.06 -10.84
C SER A 122 -3.06 19.20 -11.68
N PRO A 123 -3.71 20.38 -11.78
CA PRO A 123 -3.11 21.54 -12.44
C PRO A 123 -1.84 22.04 -11.72
N TYR A 124 -1.66 21.66 -10.45
CA TYR A 124 -0.49 22.02 -9.64
C TYR A 124 0.62 20.96 -9.70
N ALA A 125 0.46 19.86 -10.43
CA ALA A 125 1.44 18.76 -10.44
C ALA A 125 2.85 19.25 -10.83
N LYS A 126 2.96 20.01 -11.92
CA LYS A 126 4.24 20.55 -12.40
C LYS A 126 4.84 21.61 -11.48
N SER A 127 4.02 22.42 -10.79
CA SER A 127 4.53 23.38 -9.80
C SER A 127 5.00 22.67 -8.53
N MET A 128 4.30 21.62 -8.09
CA MET A 128 4.72 20.80 -6.96
C MET A 128 6.00 20.02 -7.24
N LEU A 129 6.18 19.48 -8.45
CA LEU A 129 7.44 18.84 -8.81
C LEU A 129 8.62 19.83 -8.70
N ARG A 130 8.45 21.07 -9.18
CA ARG A 130 9.46 22.13 -9.02
C ARG A 130 9.70 22.48 -7.56
N GLU A 131 8.64 22.63 -6.77
CA GLU A 131 8.73 22.87 -5.33
C GLU A 131 9.54 21.78 -4.62
N LEU A 132 9.34 20.51 -4.97
CA LEU A 132 10.12 19.39 -4.44
C LEU A 132 11.60 19.48 -4.84
N ILE A 133 11.89 19.83 -6.10
CA ILE A 133 13.26 20.01 -6.61
C ILE A 133 13.97 21.15 -5.86
N ASP A 134 13.33 22.32 -5.76
CA ASP A 134 13.88 23.53 -5.13
C ASP A 134 14.22 23.30 -3.66
N HIS A 135 13.43 22.48 -2.97
CA HIS A 135 13.64 22.11 -1.58
C HIS A 135 14.51 20.85 -1.39
N GLY A 136 14.98 20.21 -2.46
CA GLY A 136 15.79 19.00 -2.41
C GLY A 136 15.07 17.81 -1.77
N ILE A 137 13.77 17.69 -1.97
CA ILE A 137 12.92 16.63 -1.42
C ILE A 137 12.77 15.50 -2.43
N GLU A 138 13.09 14.28 -2.02
CA GLU A 138 12.87 13.10 -2.84
C GLU A 138 11.40 12.68 -2.79
N ALA A 139 10.78 12.43 -3.95
CA ALA A 139 9.40 11.95 -4.01
C ALA A 139 9.29 10.50 -4.48
N ASP A 140 8.32 9.81 -3.91
CA ASP A 140 7.83 8.51 -4.34
C ASP A 140 6.34 8.61 -4.66
N PHE A 141 5.94 8.10 -5.82
CA PHE A 141 4.54 8.08 -6.25
C PHE A 141 4.00 6.69 -5.98
N ASN A 142 3.25 6.54 -4.88
CA ASN A 142 2.79 5.23 -4.45
C ASN A 142 1.74 4.64 -5.41
N GLN A 143 0.89 5.51 -5.96
CA GLN A 143 -0.10 5.16 -6.96
C GLN A 143 0.48 5.27 -8.37
N GLY A 144 -0.13 4.59 -9.34
CA GLY A 144 0.28 4.66 -10.73
C GLY A 144 0.04 6.05 -11.33
N LEU A 145 1.07 6.63 -11.95
CA LEU A 145 0.93 7.82 -12.79
C LEU A 145 0.17 7.48 -14.09
N ASP A 146 -0.55 8.46 -14.64
CA ASP A 146 -1.28 8.29 -15.90
C ASP A 146 -0.33 8.50 -17.08
N ALA A 147 0.07 7.42 -17.75
CA ALA A 147 0.97 7.45 -18.91
C ALA A 147 0.47 8.38 -20.05
N ARG A 148 -0.83 8.64 -20.13
CA ARG A 148 -1.42 9.56 -21.14
C ARG A 148 -1.13 11.03 -20.86
N LEU A 149 -0.71 11.36 -19.63
CA LEU A 149 -0.40 12.73 -19.19
C LEU A 149 1.10 13.01 -19.18
N ILE A 150 1.93 12.07 -19.62
CA ILE A 150 3.38 12.26 -19.68
C ILE A 150 3.76 12.98 -20.99
N ASP A 151 4.40 14.13 -20.82
CA ASP A 151 5.06 14.94 -21.84
C ASP A 151 6.55 15.14 -21.50
N GLU A 152 7.30 15.81 -22.38
CA GLU A 152 8.74 16.04 -22.21
C GLU A 152 9.06 16.76 -20.90
N GLU A 153 8.28 17.79 -20.56
CA GLU A 153 8.45 18.58 -19.34
C GLU A 153 8.22 17.74 -18.08
N THR A 154 7.14 16.96 -18.06
CA THR A 154 6.80 16.09 -16.93
C THR A 154 7.86 15.01 -16.75
N ALA A 155 8.38 14.43 -17.84
CA ALA A 155 9.43 13.43 -17.77
C ALA A 155 10.73 13.99 -17.18
N GLY A 156 11.13 15.20 -17.60
CA GLY A 156 12.29 15.90 -17.02
C GLY A 156 12.11 16.21 -15.54
N LEU A 157 10.96 16.77 -15.16
CA LEU A 157 10.66 17.09 -13.75
C LEU A 157 10.65 15.83 -12.86
N LEU A 158 10.11 14.72 -13.33
CA LEU A 158 10.13 13.46 -12.58
C LEU A 158 11.56 12.96 -12.36
N ALA A 159 12.40 13.02 -13.40
CA ALA A 159 13.80 12.63 -13.31
C ALA A 159 14.58 13.50 -12.31
N ASP A 160 14.33 14.81 -12.30
CA ASP A 160 14.96 15.78 -11.40
C ASP A 160 14.54 15.60 -9.93
N VAL A 161 13.29 15.19 -9.66
CA VAL A 161 12.79 14.84 -8.31
C VAL A 161 13.41 13.53 -7.80
N LYS A 162 14.15 12.80 -8.64
CA LYS A 162 14.89 11.56 -8.30
C LYS A 162 14.00 10.43 -7.78
N SER A 163 12.77 10.31 -8.27
CA SER A 163 11.96 9.12 -7.98
C SER A 163 12.66 7.87 -8.49
N LYS A 164 12.89 6.87 -7.62
CA LYS A 164 13.68 5.68 -7.96
C LYS A 164 13.04 4.81 -9.05
N SER A 165 11.72 4.73 -9.03
CA SER A 165 10.90 3.98 -9.98
C SER A 165 9.62 4.76 -10.24
N ILE A 166 9.04 4.56 -11.42
CA ILE A 166 7.75 5.14 -11.78
C ILE A 166 6.78 4.00 -12.02
N HIS A 167 5.68 4.02 -11.29
CA HIS A 167 4.57 3.09 -11.49
C HIS A 167 3.53 3.74 -12.40
N MET A 168 2.97 2.98 -13.34
CA MET A 168 1.91 3.42 -14.25
C MET A 168 0.93 2.26 -14.47
N ALA A 169 -0.24 2.54 -15.04
CA ALA A 169 -1.18 1.50 -15.47
C ALA A 169 -1.07 1.27 -16.99
N TYR A 170 -1.19 0.00 -17.40
CA TYR A 170 -1.41 -0.39 -18.79
C TYR A 170 -2.52 -1.45 -18.78
N ASP A 171 -3.76 -1.01 -18.59
CA ASP A 171 -4.90 -1.89 -18.32
C ASP A 171 -5.59 -2.34 -19.61
N TRP A 172 -5.48 -1.56 -20.70
CA TRP A 172 -6.10 -1.89 -21.98
C TRP A 172 -5.15 -1.79 -23.17
N PRO A 173 -5.28 -2.66 -24.19
CA PRO A 173 -4.41 -2.62 -25.38
C PRO A 173 -4.35 -1.28 -26.11
N TRP A 174 -5.47 -0.53 -26.15
CA TRP A 174 -5.54 0.77 -26.82
C TRP A 174 -4.67 1.85 -26.17
N GLU A 175 -4.24 1.65 -24.92
CA GLU A 175 -3.34 2.56 -24.22
C GLU A 175 -1.89 2.43 -24.71
N GLY A 176 -1.58 1.40 -25.51
CA GLY A 176 -0.25 1.05 -25.97
C GLY A 176 0.56 2.22 -26.57
N PRO A 177 0.01 3.05 -27.47
CA PRO A 177 0.74 4.21 -28.00
C PRO A 177 1.17 5.21 -26.92
N TYR A 178 0.31 5.48 -25.94
CA TYR A 178 0.61 6.40 -24.83
C TYR A 178 1.65 5.80 -23.89
N VAL A 179 1.52 4.50 -23.57
CA VAL A 179 2.48 3.76 -22.75
C VAL A 179 3.87 3.76 -23.41
N LYS A 180 3.95 3.45 -24.70
CA LYS A 180 5.22 3.48 -25.43
C LYS A 180 5.83 4.88 -25.41
N LYS A 181 5.03 5.92 -25.69
CA LYS A 181 5.48 7.32 -25.62
C LYS A 181 6.05 7.66 -24.25
N ALA A 182 5.36 7.31 -23.17
CA ALA A 182 5.81 7.53 -21.80
C ALA A 182 7.14 6.81 -21.49
N ILE A 183 7.28 5.55 -21.91
CA ILE A 183 8.52 4.78 -21.72
C ILE A 183 9.71 5.43 -22.45
N ASP A 184 9.49 5.92 -23.66
CA ASP A 184 10.55 6.56 -24.44
C ASP A 184 10.94 7.91 -23.82
N LEU A 185 9.98 8.78 -23.51
CA LEU A 185 10.23 10.09 -22.86
C LEU A 185 10.94 9.95 -21.51
N LEU A 186 10.47 9.05 -20.64
CA LEU A 186 11.12 8.82 -19.35
C LEU A 186 12.52 8.21 -19.53
N GLY A 187 12.69 7.32 -20.51
CA GLY A 187 13.99 6.78 -20.87
C GLY A 187 14.98 7.84 -21.34
N GLU A 188 14.54 8.77 -22.18
CA GLU A 188 15.30 9.92 -22.66
C GLU A 188 15.65 10.91 -21.53
N ALA A 189 14.74 11.07 -20.57
CA ALA A 189 14.98 11.87 -19.35
C ALA A 189 15.94 11.21 -18.35
N GLY A 190 16.39 9.97 -18.59
CA GLY A 190 17.41 9.29 -17.80
C GLY A 190 16.92 8.12 -16.93
N TYR A 191 15.63 7.76 -17.00
CA TYR A 191 15.14 6.57 -16.33
C TYR A 191 15.66 5.30 -17.00
N ARG A 192 16.06 4.32 -16.19
CA ARG A 192 16.25 2.96 -16.70
C ARG A 192 14.87 2.40 -17.01
N LYS A 193 14.61 2.02 -18.26
CA LYS A 193 13.29 1.51 -18.70
C LYS A 193 12.76 0.36 -17.82
N LYS A 194 13.63 -0.49 -17.27
CA LYS A 194 13.27 -1.57 -16.35
C LYS A 194 12.71 -1.10 -14.99
N ASP A 195 12.95 0.15 -14.59
CA ASP A 195 12.40 0.75 -13.37
C ASP A 195 11.08 1.48 -13.63
N LEU A 196 10.61 1.46 -14.88
CA LEU A 196 9.26 1.84 -15.26
C LEU A 196 8.38 0.59 -15.14
N ILE A 197 7.52 0.57 -14.13
CA ILE A 197 6.72 -0.60 -13.75
C ILE A 197 5.26 -0.33 -14.11
N PHE A 198 4.68 -1.23 -14.90
CA PHE A 198 3.30 -1.10 -15.35
C PHE A 198 2.41 -2.12 -14.65
N TYR A 199 1.45 -1.64 -13.87
CA TYR A 199 0.32 -2.43 -13.41
C TYR A 199 -0.47 -2.91 -14.63
N MET A 200 -0.71 -4.22 -14.66
CA MET A 200 -1.47 -4.87 -15.71
C MET A 200 -2.65 -5.59 -15.08
N LEU A 201 -3.81 -4.92 -15.03
CA LEU A 201 -5.04 -5.58 -14.62
C LEU A 201 -5.37 -6.71 -15.59
N TYR A 202 -5.74 -7.88 -15.07
CA TYR A 202 -6.29 -9.00 -15.84
C TYR A 202 -7.49 -9.58 -15.12
N ASN A 203 -8.23 -10.50 -15.75
CA ASN A 203 -9.45 -11.11 -15.17
C ASN A 203 -10.59 -10.09 -14.96
N PHE A 204 -10.58 -8.94 -15.64
CA PHE A 204 -11.64 -7.95 -15.50
C PHE A 204 -12.78 -8.20 -16.50
N TRP A 205 -14.01 -7.96 -16.06
CA TRP A 205 -15.21 -7.96 -16.90
C TRP A 205 -16.15 -6.84 -16.45
N ASP A 206 -16.50 -5.97 -17.39
CA ASP A 206 -17.47 -4.91 -17.23
C ASP A 206 -18.85 -5.44 -17.62
N GLU A 207 -19.70 -5.66 -16.61
CA GLU A 207 -21.05 -6.16 -16.82
C GLU A 207 -21.97 -5.19 -17.57
N ILE A 208 -21.69 -3.88 -17.51
CA ILE A 208 -22.53 -2.86 -18.15
C ILE A 208 -22.24 -2.85 -19.65
N HIS A 209 -20.96 -2.80 -20.02
CA HIS A 209 -20.53 -2.69 -21.41
C HIS A 209 -20.29 -4.04 -22.08
N LYS A 210 -20.43 -5.16 -21.34
CA LYS A 210 -20.16 -6.53 -21.79
C LYS A 210 -18.80 -6.66 -22.45
N LYS A 211 -17.80 -6.07 -21.80
CA LYS A 211 -16.41 -6.01 -22.27
C LYS A 211 -15.49 -6.33 -21.11
N GLY A 212 -14.46 -7.14 -21.35
CA GLY A 212 -13.44 -7.43 -20.36
C GLY A 212 -12.07 -7.53 -20.99
N ASP A 213 -11.08 -7.75 -20.14
CA ASP A 213 -9.74 -8.12 -20.57
C ASP A 213 -9.71 -9.62 -20.90
N THR A 214 -9.11 -9.98 -22.04
CA THR A 214 -8.89 -11.38 -22.43
C THR A 214 -7.47 -11.84 -22.09
N PRO A 215 -7.22 -13.15 -21.98
CA PRO A 215 -5.87 -13.70 -21.93
C PRO A 215 -4.97 -13.17 -23.08
N GLU A 216 -5.53 -13.02 -24.27
CA GLU A 216 -4.83 -12.53 -25.45
C GLU A 216 -4.45 -11.04 -25.31
N ASP A 217 -5.35 -10.21 -24.78
CA ASP A 217 -5.09 -8.80 -24.47
C ASP A 217 -3.97 -8.66 -23.42
N PHE A 218 -4.02 -9.46 -22.36
CA PHE A 218 -2.97 -9.52 -21.35
C PHE A 218 -1.61 -9.90 -21.97
N LEU A 219 -1.57 -10.95 -22.79
CA LEU A 219 -0.33 -11.39 -23.43
C LEU A 219 0.21 -10.34 -24.40
N LEU A 220 -0.66 -9.66 -25.15
CA LEU A 220 -0.27 -8.57 -26.04
C LEU A 220 0.40 -7.43 -25.27
N ARG A 221 -0.24 -6.96 -24.20
CA ARG A 221 0.30 -5.90 -23.34
C ARG A 221 1.63 -6.31 -22.70
N LEU A 222 1.75 -7.56 -22.25
CA LEU A 222 2.98 -8.10 -21.69
C LEU A 222 4.11 -8.10 -22.73
N LYS A 223 3.85 -8.61 -23.93
CA LYS A 223 4.83 -8.62 -25.02
C LYS A 223 5.27 -7.22 -25.40
N ASN A 224 4.36 -6.25 -25.39
CA ASN A 224 4.69 -4.86 -25.65
C ASN A 224 5.67 -4.32 -24.62
N LEU A 225 5.41 -4.47 -23.32
CA LEU A 225 6.32 -4.02 -22.26
C LEU A 225 7.69 -4.69 -22.36
N MET A 226 7.72 -6.00 -22.60
CA MET A 226 8.97 -6.75 -22.78
C MET A 226 9.80 -6.24 -23.97
N ARG A 227 9.15 -5.92 -25.09
CA ARG A 227 9.81 -5.32 -26.28
C ARG A 227 10.29 -3.90 -26.01
N TRP A 228 9.54 -3.13 -25.24
CA TRP A 228 9.88 -1.74 -24.91
C TRP A 228 10.89 -1.63 -23.77
N GLY A 229 11.23 -2.74 -23.12
CA GLY A 229 12.21 -2.79 -22.04
C GLY A 229 11.66 -2.29 -20.70
N ALA A 230 10.33 -2.28 -20.52
CA ALA A 230 9.65 -1.91 -19.29
C ALA A 230 9.17 -3.12 -18.49
N SER A 231 9.02 -2.94 -17.18
CA SER A 231 8.63 -3.99 -16.24
C SER A 231 7.11 -4.14 -16.15
N ALA A 232 6.64 -5.38 -16.05
CA ALA A 232 5.21 -5.70 -15.95
C ALA A 232 4.86 -6.18 -14.55
N TYR A 233 3.82 -5.63 -13.94
CA TYR A 233 3.27 -6.05 -12.65
C TYR A 233 1.84 -6.56 -12.84
N PRO A 234 1.64 -7.88 -13.02
CA PRO A 234 0.32 -8.47 -13.19
C PRO A 234 -0.54 -8.33 -11.93
N MET A 235 -1.77 -7.82 -12.09
CA MET A 235 -2.74 -7.68 -11.01
C MET A 235 -4.04 -8.38 -11.38
N ARG A 236 -4.39 -9.43 -10.63
CA ARG A 236 -5.68 -10.11 -10.80
C ARG A 236 -6.77 -9.16 -10.34
N PHE A 237 -7.75 -8.91 -11.19
CA PHE A 237 -8.95 -8.19 -10.78
C PHE A 237 -9.70 -9.01 -9.73
N ILE A 238 -10.04 -8.32 -8.65
CA ILE A 238 -10.86 -8.80 -7.54
C ILE A 238 -12.01 -7.79 -7.41
N PRO A 239 -13.28 -8.24 -7.45
CA PRO A 239 -14.43 -7.35 -7.23
C PRO A 239 -14.31 -6.59 -5.91
N LEU A 240 -14.78 -5.34 -5.90
CA LEU A 240 -14.63 -4.43 -4.75
C LEU A 240 -15.35 -4.91 -3.48
N ASP A 241 -16.33 -5.79 -3.64
CA ASP A 241 -17.14 -6.43 -2.62
C ASP A 241 -16.73 -7.90 -2.37
N ALA A 242 -15.62 -8.36 -2.94
CA ALA A 242 -15.17 -9.73 -2.76
C ALA A 242 -14.63 -9.97 -1.33
N LEU A 243 -15.12 -11.04 -0.71
CA LEU A 243 -14.65 -11.49 0.61
C LEU A 243 -13.41 -12.39 0.54
N THR A 244 -13.05 -12.86 -0.65
CA THR A 244 -11.88 -13.73 -0.87
C THR A 244 -11.03 -13.21 -2.03
N ARG A 245 -9.72 -13.48 -1.98
CA ARG A 245 -8.76 -13.00 -2.99
C ARG A 245 -8.82 -13.76 -4.33
N THR A 246 -9.40 -14.96 -4.35
CA THR A 246 -9.38 -15.86 -5.52
C THR A 246 -10.77 -16.31 -5.97
N GLY A 247 -11.84 -15.85 -5.30
CA GLY A 247 -13.21 -16.32 -5.56
C GLY A 247 -13.82 -15.85 -6.87
N TYR A 248 -13.23 -14.85 -7.54
CA TYR A 248 -13.77 -14.32 -8.80
C TYR A 248 -12.97 -14.80 -10.02
N VAL A 249 -13.69 -15.31 -11.02
CA VAL A 249 -13.20 -15.70 -12.35
C VAL A 249 -14.12 -15.03 -13.35
N SER A 250 -13.57 -14.19 -14.22
CA SER A 250 -14.39 -13.50 -15.22
C SER A 250 -14.81 -14.46 -16.35
N PRO A 251 -15.89 -14.14 -17.09
CA PRO A 251 -16.37 -14.99 -18.20
C PRO A 251 -15.35 -15.21 -19.34
N LEU A 252 -14.29 -14.40 -19.40
CA LEU A 252 -13.26 -14.48 -20.44
C LEU A 252 -12.01 -15.25 -19.99
N TRP A 253 -11.98 -15.69 -18.73
CA TRP A 253 -10.84 -16.38 -18.13
C TRP A 253 -11.26 -17.74 -17.59
N THR A 254 -10.27 -18.61 -17.39
CA THR A 254 -10.48 -19.89 -16.69
C THR A 254 -9.65 -19.92 -15.41
N PRO A 255 -10.06 -20.66 -14.36
CA PRO A 255 -9.27 -20.79 -13.14
C PRO A 255 -7.82 -21.22 -13.43
N GLU A 256 -7.63 -22.15 -14.38
CA GLU A 256 -6.31 -22.64 -14.76
C GLU A 256 -5.43 -21.53 -15.31
N LYS A 257 -5.96 -20.69 -16.22
CA LYS A 257 -5.21 -19.55 -16.76
C LYS A 257 -4.84 -18.54 -15.67
N LEU A 258 -5.71 -18.31 -14.69
CA LEU A 258 -5.44 -17.39 -13.60
C LEU A 258 -4.34 -17.90 -12.67
N GLU A 259 -4.39 -19.18 -12.31
CA GLU A 259 -3.34 -19.82 -11.50
C GLU A 259 -2.01 -19.88 -12.26
N MET A 260 -2.03 -20.09 -13.57
CA MET A 260 -0.81 -20.03 -14.38
C MET A 260 -0.11 -18.67 -14.31
N ILE A 261 -0.86 -17.56 -14.32
CA ILE A 261 -0.26 -16.23 -14.14
C ILE A 261 0.34 -16.10 -12.74
N ALA A 262 -0.36 -16.57 -11.70
CA ALA A 262 0.15 -16.54 -10.32
C ALA A 262 1.44 -17.37 -10.17
N ASP A 263 1.50 -18.54 -10.80
CA ASP A 263 2.67 -19.42 -10.78
C ASP A 263 3.87 -18.81 -11.51
N VAL A 264 3.65 -18.27 -12.71
CA VAL A 264 4.71 -17.58 -13.47
C VAL A 264 5.20 -16.34 -12.71
N ARG A 265 4.30 -15.61 -12.05
CA ARG A 265 4.65 -14.47 -11.19
C ARG A 265 5.50 -14.89 -9.99
N ARG A 266 5.22 -16.05 -9.40
CA ARG A 266 5.99 -16.58 -8.27
C ARG A 266 7.38 -17.06 -8.67
N VAL A 267 7.51 -17.67 -9.85
CA VAL A 267 8.76 -18.29 -10.31
C VAL A 267 9.68 -17.30 -11.03
N LEU A 268 9.12 -16.43 -11.87
CA LEU A 268 9.88 -15.50 -12.72
C LEU A 268 9.83 -14.05 -12.26
N GLY A 269 8.97 -13.73 -11.28
CA GLY A 269 8.82 -12.38 -10.77
C GLY A 269 9.88 -12.03 -9.72
N PHE A 270 10.30 -10.77 -9.72
CA PHE A 270 11.06 -10.15 -8.65
C PHE A 270 10.15 -9.13 -7.94
N ALA A 271 9.92 -9.32 -6.64
CA ALA A 271 8.94 -8.53 -5.87
C ALA A 271 7.55 -8.47 -6.56
N GLY A 272 7.13 -9.57 -7.20
CA GLY A 272 5.88 -9.65 -7.94
C GLY A 272 5.87 -8.97 -9.32
N THR A 273 7.01 -8.46 -9.79
CA THR A 273 7.19 -7.81 -11.10
C THR A 273 7.96 -8.71 -12.06
N TRP A 274 7.55 -8.78 -13.33
CA TRP A 274 8.36 -9.36 -14.39
C TRP A 274 9.26 -8.30 -15.02
N VAL A 275 10.55 -8.39 -14.70
CA VAL A 275 11.59 -7.48 -15.18
C VAL A 275 12.08 -7.94 -16.56
N PRO A 276 12.25 -7.05 -17.55
CA PRO A 276 12.53 -7.41 -18.94
C PRO A 276 14.01 -7.76 -19.19
N TYR A 277 14.56 -8.68 -18.40
CA TYR A 277 15.86 -9.29 -18.72
C TYR A 277 15.75 -10.03 -20.05
N ARG A 278 16.73 -9.89 -20.93
CA ARG A 278 16.70 -10.42 -22.31
C ARG A 278 16.17 -11.86 -22.39
N ALA A 279 16.71 -12.78 -21.57
CA ALA A 279 16.29 -14.18 -21.56
C ALA A 279 14.80 -14.37 -21.16
N LEU A 280 14.28 -13.55 -20.24
CA LEU A 280 12.87 -13.58 -19.85
C LEU A 280 11.98 -12.91 -20.90
N ALA A 281 12.42 -11.77 -21.45
CA ALA A 281 11.70 -11.05 -22.49
C ALA A 281 11.53 -11.94 -23.74
N ASP A 282 12.59 -12.62 -24.19
CA ASP A 282 12.54 -13.54 -25.33
C ASP A 282 11.53 -14.68 -25.08
N LYS A 283 11.47 -15.24 -23.86
CA LYS A 283 10.47 -16.23 -23.46
C LYS A 283 9.03 -15.71 -23.52
N PHE A 284 8.78 -14.42 -23.34
CA PHE A 284 7.42 -13.89 -23.50
C PHE A 284 7.12 -13.52 -24.95
N ILE A 285 8.10 -12.94 -25.66
CA ILE A 285 7.93 -12.41 -27.02
C ILE A 285 7.65 -13.53 -28.02
N TYR A 286 8.41 -14.63 -27.97
CA TYR A 286 8.36 -15.69 -28.97
C TYR A 286 7.32 -16.78 -28.68
N TYR A 287 6.66 -16.76 -27.52
CA TYR A 287 5.65 -17.76 -27.20
C TYR A 287 4.26 -17.35 -27.69
N PRO A 288 3.54 -18.23 -28.42
CA PRO A 288 2.33 -17.84 -29.12
C PRO A 288 1.09 -17.74 -28.21
N GLN A 289 1.04 -18.44 -27.07
CA GLN A 289 -0.17 -18.50 -26.22
C GLN A 289 0.15 -18.61 -24.73
N ILE A 290 -0.74 -18.07 -23.89
CA ILE A 290 -0.65 -18.17 -22.42
C ILE A 290 -0.63 -19.63 -21.95
N ALA A 291 -1.41 -20.52 -22.59
CA ALA A 291 -1.50 -21.95 -22.27
C ALA A 291 -0.14 -22.69 -22.27
N HIS A 292 0.87 -22.14 -22.95
CA HIS A 292 2.19 -22.75 -23.07
C HIS A 292 3.23 -22.19 -22.10
N LEU A 293 2.91 -21.14 -21.34
CA LEU A 293 3.82 -20.55 -20.36
C LEU A 293 4.33 -21.58 -19.33
N PRO A 294 3.49 -22.39 -18.63
CA PRO A 294 3.97 -23.26 -17.57
C PRO A 294 4.67 -24.51 -18.09
N ARG A 295 4.16 -25.13 -19.17
CA ARG A 295 4.66 -26.42 -19.67
C ARG A 295 6.12 -26.36 -20.14
N TYR A 296 6.60 -25.20 -20.58
CA TYR A 296 8.00 -25.00 -20.99
C TYR A 296 8.86 -24.34 -19.91
N ILE A 297 8.31 -23.40 -19.13
CA ILE A 297 9.08 -22.73 -18.07
C ILE A 297 9.48 -23.73 -16.98
N LEU A 298 8.57 -24.62 -16.56
CA LEU A 298 8.84 -25.67 -15.57
C LEU A 298 9.74 -26.81 -16.10
N LYS A 299 9.76 -27.05 -17.43
CA LYS A 299 10.73 -27.96 -18.05
C LYS A 299 12.13 -27.35 -18.14
N SER A 300 12.24 -26.02 -18.30
CA SER A 300 13.54 -25.34 -18.31
C SER A 300 14.18 -25.20 -16.92
N SER A 301 13.40 -25.27 -15.83
CA SER A 301 13.92 -25.28 -14.46
C SER A 301 14.56 -26.61 -14.03
N PHE A 302 14.50 -27.66 -14.86
CA PHE A 302 15.30 -28.88 -14.65
C PHE A 302 16.79 -28.71 -14.99
N LEU A 303 17.23 -27.53 -15.46
CA LEU A 303 18.65 -27.19 -15.62
C LEU A 303 19.22 -26.34 -14.47
N SER A 304 18.48 -26.20 -13.36
CA SER A 304 18.93 -25.50 -12.15
C SER A 304 19.93 -26.30 -11.28
N SER A 305 20.21 -27.56 -11.61
CA SER A 305 21.17 -28.40 -10.87
C SER A 305 22.60 -28.33 -11.41
N ALA A 306 22.86 -27.67 -12.53
CA ALA A 306 24.20 -27.59 -13.14
C ALA A 306 25.08 -26.41 -12.65
N TRP A 307 24.61 -25.62 -11.67
CA TRP A 307 25.33 -24.43 -11.16
C TRP A 307 25.92 -24.59 -9.75
N TYR A 308 25.82 -25.78 -9.16
CA TYR A 308 26.63 -26.15 -7.98
C TYR A 308 27.38 -27.43 -8.32
N GLY A 309 28.66 -27.31 -8.65
CA GLY A 309 29.52 -28.45 -8.93
C GLY A 309 29.64 -29.36 -7.70
N LEU A 310 28.99 -30.51 -7.75
CA LEU A 310 29.28 -31.70 -6.94
C LEU A 310 29.11 -32.95 -7.83
N PRO A 311 29.89 -34.02 -7.62
CA PRO A 311 30.02 -35.12 -8.58
C PRO A 311 28.80 -36.03 -8.62
N SER A 312 28.68 -36.67 -9.78
CA SER A 312 27.78 -37.74 -10.20
C SER A 312 27.34 -38.77 -9.15
N ALA A 313 26.05 -39.11 -9.22
CA ALA A 313 25.41 -40.41 -9.01
C ALA A 313 25.82 -41.26 -7.79
N VAL A 314 24.87 -41.40 -6.86
CA VAL A 314 24.65 -42.63 -6.11
C VAL A 314 23.16 -42.94 -6.17
N ASP A 315 22.82 -44.03 -6.85
CA ASP A 315 21.48 -44.63 -6.83
C ASP A 315 21.15 -45.08 -5.39
N ILE A 316 20.04 -44.59 -4.85
CA ILE A 316 19.45 -45.14 -3.63
C ILE A 316 18.02 -45.55 -3.97
N GLU A 317 17.81 -46.86 -4.09
CA GLU A 317 16.50 -47.49 -4.15
C GLU A 317 15.70 -47.15 -2.89
N TRP A 318 14.50 -46.59 -3.06
CA TRP A 318 13.61 -46.24 -1.97
C TRP A 318 12.63 -47.39 -1.72
N THR A 319 12.78 -48.08 -0.59
CA THR A 319 11.84 -49.09 -0.08
C THR A 319 11.34 -48.66 1.31
N GLY A 320 10.09 -48.20 1.41
CA GLY A 320 9.42 -47.99 2.72
C GLY A 320 8.33 -46.90 2.69
N PRO A 321 7.23 -47.02 3.44
CA PRO A 321 6.04 -46.19 3.27
C PRO A 321 6.15 -44.80 3.91
N LEU A 322 5.52 -43.82 3.25
CA LEU A 322 5.38 -42.42 3.68
C LEU A 322 4.56 -42.32 4.98
N THR A 323 5.15 -41.75 6.03
CA THR A 323 4.41 -41.17 7.16
C THR A 323 4.88 -39.73 7.42
N SER A 324 3.90 -38.91 7.78
CA SER A 324 3.95 -37.46 7.85
C SER A 324 4.56 -36.96 9.15
N GLU A 325 5.88 -36.78 9.19
CA GLU A 325 6.55 -35.92 10.16
C GLU A 325 8.01 -35.67 9.73
N GLY A 326 8.35 -34.43 9.40
CA GLY A 326 9.75 -34.04 9.20
C GLY A 326 9.98 -33.05 8.07
N TYR A 327 9.73 -31.77 8.31
CA TYR A 327 10.55 -30.73 7.68
C TYR A 327 10.65 -29.52 8.61
N ARG A 328 11.69 -29.53 9.46
CA ARG A 328 12.18 -28.36 10.19
C ARG A 328 13.69 -28.28 9.99
N MET A 329 14.13 -27.06 9.66
CA MET A 329 15.52 -26.57 9.52
C MET A 329 16.18 -26.92 8.17
N SER A 330 16.82 -25.99 7.45
CA SER A 330 17.74 -24.96 7.95
C SER A 330 17.94 -23.74 7.02
N LYS A 331 18.12 -22.60 7.69
CA LYS A 331 19.07 -21.48 7.47
C LYS A 331 19.13 -20.71 6.13
N GLY A 332 18.80 -19.42 6.25
CA GLY A 332 19.84 -18.38 6.33
C GLY A 332 20.45 -17.91 5.01
N ALA A 333 19.83 -16.89 4.42
CA ALA A 333 20.52 -15.93 3.55
C ALA A 333 20.11 -14.53 3.99
N ASN A 334 21.10 -13.71 4.35
CA ASN A 334 20.95 -12.27 4.52
C ASN A 334 20.41 -11.68 3.20
N SER A 335 19.14 -11.31 3.17
CA SER A 335 18.63 -10.35 2.20
C SER A 335 18.36 -9.05 2.94
N SER A 336 19.13 -8.03 2.61
CA SER A 336 18.78 -6.64 2.85
C SER A 336 17.44 -6.37 2.15
N ILE A 337 16.35 -6.48 2.91
CA ILE A 337 15.01 -6.12 2.47
C ILE A 337 15.03 -4.62 2.14
N CYS A 338 14.87 -4.27 0.87
CA CYS A 338 14.48 -2.92 0.47
C CYS A 338 13.13 -2.60 1.14
N PRO A 339 13.03 -1.57 2.00
CA PRO A 339 11.77 -1.16 2.61
C PRO A 339 10.80 -0.46 1.63
N ASP A 340 11.17 -0.35 0.34
CA ASP A 340 10.54 0.53 -0.65
C ASP A 340 9.36 -0.11 -1.43
N ILE A 341 8.78 -1.23 -0.96
CA ILE A 341 7.56 -1.80 -1.57
C ILE A 341 6.54 -2.08 -0.46
N VAL A 342 5.77 -1.04 -0.10
CA VAL A 342 4.48 -1.25 0.56
C VAL A 342 3.51 -1.71 -0.52
N GLU A 343 3.00 -2.95 -0.42
CA GLU A 343 1.94 -3.40 -1.32
C GLU A 343 0.77 -2.39 -1.30
N PRO A 344 0.22 -1.99 -2.46
CA PRO A 344 -0.96 -1.11 -2.55
C PRO A 344 -2.23 -1.70 -1.90
N SER A 345 -2.17 -2.92 -1.35
CA SER A 345 -3.31 -3.61 -0.72
C SER A 345 -3.41 -3.43 0.80
N MET A 346 -2.56 -2.59 1.42
CA MET A 346 -2.66 -2.31 2.86
C MET A 346 -3.70 -1.21 3.12
N LEU A 347 -4.94 -1.68 3.28
CA LEU A 347 -6.12 -0.94 3.72
C LEU A 347 -5.79 0.06 4.82
N SER A 348 -6.11 1.34 4.59
CA SER A 348 -6.20 2.35 5.64
C SER A 348 -7.42 2.07 6.52
N MET A 349 -7.20 1.53 7.71
CA MET A 349 -8.16 1.59 8.81
C MET A 349 -7.94 2.86 9.60
N TYR A 350 -9.05 3.39 10.08
CA TYR A 350 -9.06 4.38 11.15
C TYR A 350 -9.79 3.75 12.34
N PHE A 351 -9.11 3.64 13.48
CA PHE A 351 -9.74 3.35 14.76
C PHE A 351 -9.77 4.65 15.55
N VAL A 352 -10.97 5.09 15.95
CA VAL A 352 -11.15 6.17 16.92
C VAL A 352 -11.76 5.56 18.17
N VAL A 353 -10.99 5.52 19.26
CA VAL A 353 -11.48 5.16 20.59
C VAL A 353 -11.70 6.46 21.35
N SER A 354 -12.96 6.82 21.61
CA SER A 354 -13.28 7.95 22.49
C SER A 354 -13.51 7.45 23.91
N ASN A 355 -12.72 7.93 24.87
CA ASN A 355 -13.05 7.77 26.28
C ASN A 355 -14.25 8.69 26.60
N GLY A 356 -15.45 8.12 26.62
CA GLY A 356 -16.60 8.77 27.26
C GLY A 356 -16.62 8.35 28.73
N GLU A 357 -16.38 9.30 29.65
CA GLU A 357 -16.74 9.08 31.04
C GLU A 357 -18.27 9.00 31.13
N MET A 358 -18.79 7.92 31.73
CA MET A 358 -20.22 7.78 32.05
C MET A 358 -20.64 8.91 33.00
N PRO A 359 -21.85 9.50 32.84
CA PRO A 359 -22.34 10.49 33.79
C PRO A 359 -22.64 9.80 35.13
N GLN A 360 -21.96 10.23 36.19
CA GLN A 360 -22.40 9.93 37.55
C GLN A 360 -23.71 10.66 37.81
N SER A 361 -24.72 9.91 38.24
CA SER A 361 -25.97 10.44 38.76
C SER A 361 -25.70 11.20 40.05
N ASN A 362 -25.87 12.52 40.05
CA ASN A 362 -26.03 13.30 41.28
C ASN A 362 -27.34 14.08 41.20
N ASN A 363 -28.23 13.73 42.12
CA ASN A 363 -29.28 14.61 42.60
C ASN A 363 -28.63 15.75 43.42
N GLU A 364 -29.36 16.87 43.46
CA GLU A 364 -29.20 18.07 44.30
C GLU A 364 -28.31 19.23 43.78
N GLY A 365 -29.00 20.33 43.46
CA GLY A 365 -28.72 21.62 44.10
C GLY A 365 -27.69 22.57 43.49
N GLY A 366 -28.14 23.43 42.58
CA GLY A 366 -27.80 24.86 42.61
C GLY A 366 -26.47 25.36 42.00
N LEU A 367 -26.61 26.53 41.34
CA LEU A 367 -25.61 27.48 40.89
C LEU A 367 -24.84 27.21 39.57
N ALA A 368 -25.14 28.09 38.61
CA ALA A 368 -24.47 28.24 37.32
C ALA A 368 -22.96 28.50 37.47
N LYS A 369 -22.14 27.72 36.76
CA LYS A 369 -20.76 28.08 36.40
C LYS A 369 -20.48 27.70 34.94
N LYS A 370 -19.91 28.67 34.21
CA LYS A 370 -19.44 28.60 32.82
C LYS A 370 -18.67 27.30 32.55
N THR A 371 -19.15 26.49 31.62
CA THR A 371 -18.44 25.30 31.13
C THR A 371 -17.44 25.69 30.06
N GLY A 372 -16.15 25.48 30.35
CA GLY A 372 -15.07 25.55 29.37
C GLY A 372 -15.18 24.44 28.32
N SER A 373 -14.60 24.73 27.16
CA SER A 373 -14.40 23.81 26.03
C SER A 373 -13.79 22.48 26.51
N ARG A 374 -14.54 21.38 26.37
CA ARG A 374 -14.03 20.01 26.53
C ARG A 374 -13.35 19.61 25.23
N SER A 375 -12.04 19.35 25.27
CA SER A 375 -11.32 18.81 24.12
C SER A 375 -11.54 17.30 24.01
N THR A 376 -12.21 16.88 22.96
CA THR A 376 -12.28 15.47 22.56
C THR A 376 -10.96 15.11 21.91
N LYS A 377 -10.17 14.23 22.53
CA LYS A 377 -8.94 13.69 21.90
C LYS A 377 -9.33 12.57 20.95
N HIS A 378 -9.29 12.85 19.65
CA HIS A 378 -9.39 11.83 18.61
C HIS A 378 -8.00 11.25 18.36
N VAL A 379 -7.81 9.97 18.64
CA VAL A 379 -6.61 9.23 18.21
C VAL A 379 -6.99 8.52 16.91
N ILE A 380 -6.31 8.86 15.82
CA ILE A 380 -6.47 8.23 14.50
C ILE A 380 -5.27 7.32 14.30
N LEU A 381 -5.48 6.01 14.31
CA LEU A 381 -4.43 5.01 14.04
C LEU A 381 -4.51 4.55 12.57
N PRO A 382 -3.51 4.82 11.70
CA PRO A 382 -3.39 4.14 10.43
C PRO A 382 -2.89 2.71 10.63
N SER A 383 -3.57 1.73 10.04
CA SER A 383 -3.15 0.33 10.05
C SER A 383 -1.95 0.08 9.13
N PHE A 384 -0.75 0.17 9.69
CA PHE A 384 0.48 -0.42 9.13
C PHE A 384 1.00 -1.53 10.05
N LEU A 385 0.27 -2.63 10.18
CA LEU A 385 0.71 -3.78 10.98
C LEU A 385 0.23 -5.10 10.35
N SER A 386 0.89 -5.58 9.29
CA SER A 386 0.65 -6.93 8.74
C SER A 386 1.54 -8.03 9.34
N GLU A 387 2.27 -7.77 10.43
CA GLU A 387 3.09 -8.80 11.13
C GLU A 387 2.79 -8.91 12.65
N ALA A 388 1.73 -8.26 13.14
CA ALA A 388 1.34 -8.32 14.56
C ALA A 388 0.48 -9.55 14.93
N SER A 389 0.42 -10.57 14.07
CA SER A 389 -0.31 -11.82 14.31
C SER A 389 0.53 -12.94 14.94
N HIS A 390 1.76 -12.66 15.40
CA HIS A 390 2.58 -13.67 16.09
C HIS A 390 2.28 -13.71 17.60
N PRO A 391 1.89 -14.86 18.19
CA PRO A 391 1.53 -15.00 19.61
C PRO A 391 2.62 -14.63 20.64
N SER A 392 3.85 -14.36 20.20
CA SER A 392 5.01 -14.06 21.05
C SER A 392 5.10 -12.61 21.52
N PHE A 393 4.34 -11.67 20.94
CA PHE A 393 4.30 -10.28 21.42
C PHE A 393 3.45 -10.13 22.69
N PHE A 394 2.36 -10.89 22.80
CA PHE A 394 1.42 -10.81 23.92
C PHE A 394 1.87 -11.56 25.19
N SER A 395 2.91 -12.39 25.12
CA SER A 395 3.46 -13.09 26.30
C SER A 395 4.43 -12.24 27.12
N ARG A 396 5.07 -11.22 26.53
CA ARG A 396 6.04 -10.35 27.23
C ARG A 396 5.43 -9.25 28.10
N LEU A 397 4.14 -8.96 27.96
CA LEU A 397 3.42 -8.05 28.86
C LEU A 397 2.87 -8.74 30.12
N LYS A 398 2.90 -10.07 30.20
CA LYS A 398 2.43 -10.83 31.38
C LYS A 398 3.51 -11.08 32.45
N SER A 399 4.78 -10.75 32.21
CA SER A 399 5.86 -11.02 33.17
C SER A 399 6.31 -9.82 34.02
N VAL A 400 5.65 -8.66 33.94
CA VAL A 400 6.01 -7.46 34.73
C VAL A 400 4.93 -7.05 35.75
N SER A 401 3.88 -7.86 35.96
CA SER A 401 2.85 -7.58 36.97
C SER A 401 2.95 -8.42 38.25
N ARG A 402 4.10 -9.04 38.53
CA ARG A 402 4.34 -9.77 39.79
C ARG A 402 5.67 -9.38 40.44
N SER A 403 5.81 -8.11 40.79
CA SER A 403 6.62 -7.69 41.94
C SER A 403 6.05 -6.37 42.45
N GLY A 404 5.34 -6.45 43.58
CA GLY A 404 4.88 -5.27 44.29
C GLY A 404 6.08 -4.55 44.90
N ALA A 405 6.44 -3.41 44.32
CA ALA A 405 7.27 -2.40 44.97
C ALA A 405 6.87 -1.02 44.41
N PRO A 406 6.60 -0.01 45.26
CA PRO A 406 6.19 1.31 44.80
C PRO A 406 7.42 2.07 44.28
N PHE A 407 7.36 2.57 43.05
CA PHE A 407 8.35 3.52 42.54
C PHE A 407 7.95 4.96 42.90
N PRO A 408 8.90 5.80 43.36
CA PRO A 408 8.62 7.12 43.89
C PRO A 408 8.38 8.15 42.78
N TRP A 409 7.43 9.05 43.03
CA TRP A 409 7.26 10.30 42.29
C TRP A 409 8.38 11.28 42.67
N PRO A 410 9.08 11.93 41.72
CA PRO A 410 9.83 13.12 42.03
C PRO A 410 8.91 14.35 42.07
N ASN A 411 8.98 15.03 43.20
CA ASN A 411 8.30 16.27 43.55
C ASN A 411 8.54 17.42 42.57
N ILE A 412 7.49 18.23 42.40
CA ILE A 412 7.53 19.61 41.95
C ILE A 412 8.05 20.49 43.10
N ALA A 413 9.16 21.21 42.91
CA ALA A 413 9.49 22.42 43.67
C ALA A 413 10.49 23.34 42.90
N GLN A 414 9.98 24.52 42.53
CA GLN A 414 10.59 25.86 42.50
C GLN A 414 12.07 26.11 42.18
N ALA A 415 12.32 26.95 41.15
CA ALA A 415 13.21 28.13 41.14
C ALA A 415 13.20 28.71 39.70
N SER A 416 12.46 29.78 39.41
CA SER A 416 12.82 31.21 39.52
C SER A 416 13.31 31.81 38.20
N ALA A 417 12.78 33.01 37.92
CA ALA A 417 12.96 33.85 36.75
C ALA A 417 14.43 34.16 36.40
N GLY A 418 14.65 34.45 35.12
CA GLY A 418 15.91 34.97 34.59
C GLY A 418 15.74 35.48 33.16
N VAL A 419 15.12 36.65 33.04
CA VAL A 419 15.19 37.51 31.85
C VAL A 419 16.63 37.98 31.68
N SER A 420 17.17 37.95 30.46
CA SER A 420 18.31 38.78 30.06
C SER A 420 18.17 39.18 28.60
N LEU A 421 17.68 40.40 28.41
CA LEU A 421 17.84 41.25 27.23
C LEU A 421 19.05 42.15 27.45
N SER A 422 20.02 42.11 26.54
CA SER A 422 20.98 43.19 26.21
C SER A 422 22.01 42.61 25.22
N ASN A 423 22.47 43.25 24.15
CA ASN A 423 22.25 44.57 23.54
C ASN A 423 23.01 44.57 22.20
N LEU A 424 22.54 45.39 21.23
CA LEU A 424 23.32 46.19 20.25
C LEU A 424 24.45 45.45 19.48
N THR A 425 24.34 45.16 18.18
CA THR A 425 24.44 46.06 17.01
C THR A 425 24.34 45.19 15.76
#